data_AF-K9PFB7-F1
#
_entry.id   AF-K9PFB7-F1
#
_cell.length_a   1.000
_cell.length_b   1.000
_cell.length_c   1.000
_cell.angle_alpha   90.00
_cell.angle_beta   90.00
_cell.angle_gamma   90.00
#
_symmetry.space_group_name_H-M   'P 1'
#
loop_
_entity.id
_entity.type
_entity.pdbx_description
1 polymer ?
#
loop_
_entity_poly.entity_id
_entity_poly.type
_entity_poly.pdbx_seq_one_letter_code
_entity_poly.pdbx_strand_id
1 'polypeptide(L)'
;MATIALSELYTTGSELFQDSESFLNDLNNMDSISVYGGGSGGDVSSAAEGVEPLLEYGIKGQEFGLLAFGANLTAHIVKSFSENGTFY
;
A
#
# COMPACT_ATOMS: atom_id res chain seq x y z
N MET A 1 25.97 -3.00 -24.17
CA MET A 1 25.47 -2.93 -25.56
C MET A 1 25.72 -4.31 -26.15
N ALA A 2 24.67 -5.05 -26.50
CA ALA A 2 24.83 -6.39 -27.08
C ALA A 2 25.32 -6.27 -28.53
N THR A 3 26.29 -7.08 -28.93
CA THR A 3 26.85 -7.12 -30.28
C THR A 3 26.76 -8.55 -30.79
N ILE A 4 26.05 -8.78 -31.89
CA ILE A 4 25.85 -10.10 -32.49
C ILE A 4 26.69 -10.16 -33.77
N ALA A 5 27.44 -11.24 -33.97
CA ALA A 5 28.15 -11.46 -35.24
C ALA A 5 27.13 -11.76 -36.35
N LEU A 6 27.37 -11.30 -37.59
CA LEU A 6 26.41 -11.45 -38.69
C LEU A 6 26.00 -12.90 -38.96
N SER A 7 26.90 -13.86 -38.70
CA SER A 7 26.66 -15.30 -38.80
C SER A 7 25.67 -15.84 -37.76
N GLU A 8 25.52 -15.15 -36.65
CA GLU A 8 24.67 -15.53 -35.51
C GLU A 8 23.34 -14.76 -35.51
N LEU A 9 23.16 -13.81 -36.44
CA LEU A 9 21.98 -12.95 -36.52
C LEU A 9 20.68 -13.73 -36.73
N TYR A 10 20.70 -14.83 -37.48
CA TYR A 10 19.47 -15.55 -37.78
C TYR A 10 18.94 -16.31 -36.55
N THR A 11 19.79 -17.13 -35.93
CA THR A 11 19.40 -17.94 -34.77
C THR A 11 19.31 -17.07 -33.50
N THR A 12 20.42 -16.44 -33.11
CA THR A 12 20.52 -15.66 -31.87
C THR A 12 19.72 -14.36 -31.95
N GLY A 13 19.56 -13.78 -33.14
CA GLY A 13 18.65 -12.65 -33.33
C GLY A 13 17.19 -13.06 -33.13
N SER A 14 16.75 -14.20 -33.66
CA SER A 14 15.36 -14.64 -33.45
C SER A 14 15.06 -14.94 -31.98
N GLU A 15 16.02 -15.51 -31.25
CA GLU A 15 15.91 -15.77 -29.82
C GLU A 15 15.84 -14.45 -29.02
N LEU A 16 16.66 -13.46 -29.38
CA LEU A 16 16.64 -12.14 -28.73
C LEU A 16 15.31 -11.41 -28.95
N PHE A 17 14.75 -11.50 -30.16
CA PHE A 17 13.45 -10.90 -30.45
C PHE A 17 12.30 -11.65 -29.77
N GLN A 18 12.36 -12.98 -29.68
CA GLN A 18 11.40 -13.76 -28.87
C GLN A 18 11.48 -13.43 -27.38
N ASP A 19 12.68 -13.31 -26.83
CA ASP A 19 12.90 -12.94 -25.43
C ASP A 19 12.39 -11.51 -25.16
N SER A 20 12.61 -10.59 -26.11
CA SER A 20 12.10 -9.21 -26.02
C SER A 20 10.58 -9.14 -26.11
N GLU A 21 9.95 -9.93 -26.97
CA GLU A 21 8.49 -10.03 -27.06
C GLU A 21 7.90 -10.66 -25.80
N SER A 22 8.54 -11.69 -25.24
CA SER A 22 8.14 -12.27 -23.95
C SER A 22 8.27 -11.25 -22.82
N PHE A 23 9.39 -10.53 -22.73
CA PHE A 23 9.62 -9.49 -21.72
C PHE A 23 8.59 -8.35 -21.82
N LEU A 24 8.28 -7.89 -23.03
CA LEU A 24 7.24 -6.86 -23.24
C LEU A 24 5.84 -7.39 -22.96
N ASN A 25 5.57 -8.66 -23.27
CA ASN A 25 4.29 -9.31 -22.94
C ASN A 25 4.14 -9.48 -21.42
N ASP A 26 5.20 -9.87 -20.72
CA ASP A 26 5.25 -9.95 -19.26
C ASP A 26 5.08 -8.55 -18.63
N LEU A 27 5.68 -7.51 -19.21
CA LEU A 27 5.51 -6.11 -18.81
C LEU A 27 4.09 -5.58 -19.08
N ASN A 28 3.46 -5.98 -20.18
CA ASN A 28 2.08 -5.60 -20.49
C ASN A 28 1.09 -6.35 -19.57
N ASN A 29 1.43 -7.59 -19.22
CA ASN A 29 0.72 -8.40 -18.22
C ASN A 29 1.00 -7.94 -16.77
N MET A 30 1.85 -6.93 -16.55
CA MET A 30 2.04 -6.28 -15.24
C MET A 30 0.83 -5.44 -14.77
N ASP A 31 -0.27 -5.37 -15.52
CA ASP A 31 -1.56 -5.00 -14.93
C ASP A 31 -1.94 -5.95 -13.76
N SER A 32 -1.34 -7.16 -13.69
CA SER A 32 -1.39 -8.09 -12.55
C SER A 32 -0.37 -7.81 -11.42
N ILE A 33 0.61 -6.93 -11.64
CA ILE A 33 1.57 -6.44 -10.60
C ILE A 33 1.14 -5.04 -10.13
N SER A 34 -0.10 -4.64 -10.40
CA SER A 34 -0.70 -3.54 -9.66
C SER A 34 -1.11 -4.07 -8.28
N VAL A 35 -0.39 -3.64 -7.24
CA VAL A 35 -0.92 -3.73 -5.86
C VAL A 35 -2.11 -2.78 -5.82
N TYR A 36 -3.33 -3.32 -5.92
CA TYR A 36 -4.55 -2.54 -5.76
C TYR A 36 -4.63 -2.05 -4.31
N GLY A 37 -4.06 -0.87 -4.08
CA GLY A 37 -4.28 -0.07 -2.87
C GLY A 37 -5.74 0.41 -2.86
N GLY A 38 -6.43 0.10 -1.76
CA GLY A 38 -7.88 0.14 -1.67
C GLY A 38 -8.56 1.47 -1.99
N GLY A 39 -9.76 1.34 -2.56
CA GLY A 39 -10.75 2.40 -2.72
C GLY A 39 -12.06 1.80 -3.22
N SER A 40 -13.16 2.10 -2.53
CA SER A 40 -14.52 1.62 -2.78
C SER A 40 -14.87 1.54 -4.28
N GLY A 41 -14.71 0.35 -4.89
CA GLY A 41 -15.19 0.08 -6.25
C GLY A 41 -14.19 -0.52 -7.26
N GLY A 42 -13.07 -1.11 -6.84
CA GLY A 42 -12.17 -1.82 -7.76
C GLY A 42 -11.47 -2.98 -7.06
N ASP A 43 -11.50 -4.15 -7.69
CA ASP A 43 -11.11 -5.45 -7.16
C ASP A 43 -9.71 -5.46 -6.52
N VAL A 44 -9.67 -5.90 -5.26
CA VAL A 44 -8.44 -6.08 -4.48
C VAL A 44 -7.68 -7.30 -5.01
N SER A 45 -6.43 -7.11 -5.42
CA SER A 45 -5.50 -8.19 -5.78
C SER A 45 -5.19 -9.07 -4.56
N SER A 46 -5.20 -10.39 -4.71
CA SER A 46 -5.02 -11.41 -3.64
C SER A 46 -3.69 -11.35 -2.84
N ALA A 47 -2.74 -10.51 -3.23
CA ALA A 47 -1.57 -10.16 -2.42
C ALA A 47 -1.90 -9.17 -1.26
N ALA A 48 -2.99 -8.42 -1.37
CA ALA A 48 -3.42 -7.45 -0.37
C ALA A 48 -4.27 -8.08 0.75
N GLU A 49 -4.93 -9.23 0.51
CA GLU A 49 -5.75 -9.93 1.53
C GLU A 49 -4.97 -10.26 2.82
N GLY A 50 -3.65 -10.51 2.71
CA GLY A 50 -2.79 -10.75 3.87
C GLY A 50 -2.35 -9.49 4.63
N VAL A 51 -2.39 -8.32 3.98
CA VAL A 51 -1.93 -7.03 4.53
C VAL A 51 -3.09 -6.18 5.05
N GLU A 52 -4.31 -6.39 4.52
CA GLU A 52 -5.56 -5.83 5.02
C GLU A 52 -5.74 -5.92 6.53
N PRO A 53 -5.58 -7.07 7.20
CA PRO A 53 -5.74 -7.15 8.65
C PRO A 53 -4.71 -6.31 9.41
N LEU A 54 -3.50 -6.13 8.86
CA LEU A 54 -2.46 -5.30 9.46
C LEU A 54 -2.79 -3.80 9.30
N LEU A 55 -3.29 -3.41 8.13
CA LEU A 55 -3.72 -2.04 7.85
C LEU A 55 -4.96 -1.66 8.67
N GLU A 56 -5.96 -2.56 8.75
CA GLU A 56 -7.17 -2.36 9.55
C GLU A 56 -6.82 -2.24 11.04
N TYR A 57 -5.91 -3.09 11.55
CA TYR A 57 -5.39 -2.96 12.92
C TYR A 57 -4.70 -1.60 13.14
N GLY A 58 -3.88 -1.15 12.19
CA GLY A 58 -3.23 0.16 12.23
C GLY A 58 -4.24 1.31 12.29
N ILE A 59 -5.29 1.26 11.48
CA ILE A 59 -6.37 2.26 11.46
C ILE A 59 -7.11 2.27 12.81
N LYS A 60 -7.53 1.09 13.32
CA LYS A 60 -8.21 1.01 14.63
C LYS A 60 -7.34 1.52 15.78
N GLY A 61 -6.03 1.30 15.73
CA GLY A 61 -5.09 1.84 16.72
C GLY A 61 -5.07 3.37 16.74
N GLN A 62 -5.08 4.00 15.56
CA GLN A 62 -5.15 5.47 15.44
C GLN A 62 -6.51 6.01 15.90
N GLU A 63 -7.61 5.35 15.55
CA GLU A 63 -8.96 5.70 16.01
C GLU A 63 -9.06 5.66 17.54
N PHE A 64 -8.55 4.61 18.17
CA PHE A 64 -8.50 4.50 19.63
C PHE A 64 -7.67 5.62 20.25
N GLY A 65 -6.51 5.93 19.68
CA GLY A 65 -5.66 7.03 20.13
C GLY A 65 -6.37 8.38 20.09
N LEU A 66 -7.09 8.67 19.01
CA LEU A 66 -7.86 9.91 18.85
C LEU A 66 -9.01 10.00 19.87
N LEU A 67 -9.74 8.89 20.08
CA LEU A 67 -10.82 8.82 21.08
C LEU A 67 -10.29 9.01 22.51
N ALA A 68 -9.19 8.35 22.86
CA ALA A 68 -8.55 8.46 24.17
C ALA A 68 -8.04 9.89 24.43
N PHE A 69 -7.44 10.53 23.42
CA PHE A 69 -7.01 11.92 23.48
C PHE A 69 -8.20 12.86 23.70
N GLY A 70 -9.28 12.71 22.92
CA GLY A 70 -10.49 13.52 23.06
C GLY A 70 -11.17 13.37 24.43
N ALA A 71 -11.24 12.14 24.95
CA ALA A 71 -11.77 11.88 26.28
C ALA A 71 -10.89 12.51 27.37
N ASN A 72 -9.56 12.40 27.26
CA ASN A 72 -8.61 12.99 28.20
C ASN A 72 -8.72 14.51 28.23
N LEU A 73 -8.74 15.16 27.07
CA LEU A 73 -8.91 16.61 26.94
C LEU A 73 -10.21 17.07 27.59
N THR A 74 -11.31 16.36 27.31
CA THR A 74 -12.63 16.66 27.88
C THR A 74 -12.63 16.54 29.40
N ALA A 75 -12.06 15.46 29.94
CA ALA A 75 -11.93 15.27 31.39
C ALA A 75 -11.09 16.38 32.03
N HIS A 76 -10.00 16.80 31.38
CA HIS A 76 -9.15 17.91 31.85
C HIS A 76 -9.90 19.23 31.89
N ILE A 77 -10.65 19.55 30.83
CA ILE A 77 -11.47 20.76 30.76
C ILE A 77 -12.53 20.75 31.86
N VAL A 78 -13.25 19.64 32.03
CA VAL A 78 -14.29 19.52 33.07
C VAL A 78 -13.69 19.65 34.47
N LYS A 79 -12.54 19.02 34.73
CA LYS A 79 -11.83 19.11 36.02
C LYS A 79 -11.36 20.53 36.32
N SER A 80 -10.90 21.28 35.31
CA SER A 80 -10.51 22.69 35.45
C SER A 80 -11.65 23.56 36.01
N PHE A 81 -12.90 23.30 35.63
CA PHE A 81 -14.06 24.00 36.21
C PHE A 81 -14.45 23.49 37.61
N SER A 82 -14.07 22.26 37.95
CA SER A 82 -14.35 21.67 39.27
C SER A 82 -13.34 22.07 40.35
N GLU A 83 -12.09 22.40 39.98
CA GLU A 83 -11.04 22.78 40.94
C GLU A 83 -11.21 24.20 41.52
N ASN A 84 -12.14 24.99 41.01
CA ASN A 84 -12.49 26.31 41.57
C ASN A 84 -13.50 26.27 42.74
N GLY A 85 -13.67 25.11 43.38
CA GLY A 85 -14.63 24.88 44.47
C GLY A 85 -14.11 25.09 45.90
N THR A 86 -12.86 25.49 46.12
CA THR A 86 -12.37 25.86 47.46
C THR A 86 -12.34 27.38 47.63
N PHE A 87 -13.52 27.95 47.89
CA PHE A 87 -13.65 29.21 48.62
C PHE A 87 -13.76 28.89 50.11
N TYR A 88 -12.64 28.80 50.82
CA TYR A 88 -12.51 29.07 52.26
C TYR A 88 -11.09 29.53 52.54
#